data_AF-A0A935RGN9-F1
#
_entry.id   AF-A0A935RGN9-F1
#
_cell.length_a   1.000
_cell.length_b   1.000
_cell.length_c   1.000
_cell.angle_alpha   90.00
_cell.angle_beta   90.00
_cell.angle_gamma   90.00
#
_symmetry.space_group_name_H-M   'P 1'
#
loop_
_entity.id
_entity.type
_entity.pdbx_description
1 polymer ?
#
loop_
_entity_poly.entity_id
_entity_poly.type
_entity_poly.pdbx_seq_one_letter_code
_entity_poly.pdbx_strand_id
1 'polypeptide(L)' 'MAPLSELVGLPPTTASDELAGAADRRRQDLFARAAQGDTEAQQALVGLHAAYLVWAYGCVKAR' A
#
# COMPACT_ATOMS: atom_id res chain seq x y z
N MET A 1 -2.31 -4.69 -11.71
CA MET A 1 -2.17 -3.98 -10.42
C MET A 1 -1.22 -4.79 -9.57
N ALA A 2 -0.12 -4.18 -9.10
CA ALA A 2 0.87 -4.89 -8.29
C ALA A 2 0.29 -5.26 -6.91
N PRO A 3 0.70 -6.39 -6.31
CA PRO A 3 0.30 -6.76 -4.95
C PRO A 3 0.85 -5.78 -3.92
N LEU A 4 0.16 -5.65 -2.78
CA LEU A 4 0.53 -4.70 -1.72
C LEU A 4 1.98 -4.92 -1.24
N SER A 5 2.41 -6.17 -1.10
CA SER A 5 3.76 -6.54 -0.67
C SER A 5 4.85 -5.99 -1.59
N GLU A 6 4.62 -6.03 -2.91
CA GLU A 6 5.54 -5.44 -3.90
C GLU A 6 5.61 -3.91 -3.75
N LEU A 7 4.46 -3.25 -3.58
CA LEU A 7 4.39 -1.78 -3.46
C LEU A 7 5.05 -1.24 -2.19
N VAL A 8 5.11 -2.03 -1.12
CA VAL A 8 5.77 -1.66 0.14
C VAL A 8 7.16 -2.28 0.29
N GLY A 9 7.64 -3.03 -0.70
CA GLY A 9 8.98 -3.62 -0.73
C GLY A 9 9.20 -4.78 0.24
N LEU A 10 8.15 -5.55 0.55
CA LEU A 10 8.21 -6.68 1.47
C LEU A 10 7.88 -8.02 0.77
N PRO A 11 8.37 -9.15 1.28
CA PRO A 11 7.98 -10.47 0.79
C PRO A 11 6.46 -10.71 0.88
N PRO A 12 5.87 -11.52 -0.02
CA PRO A 12 4.45 -11.86 0.04
C PRO A 12 4.07 -12.71 1.27
N THR A 13 5.06 -13.31 1.94
CA THR A 13 4.89 -14.12 3.16
C THR A 13 4.94 -13.29 4.44
N THR A 14 5.12 -11.97 4.35
CA THR A 14 5.16 -11.07 5.50
C THR A 14 3.85 -11.13 6.29
N ALA A 15 3.96 -11.03 7.62
CA ALA A 15 2.81 -11.02 8.51
C ALA A 15 1.86 -9.84 8.20
N SER A 16 0.57 -10.04 8.41
CA SER A 16 -0.46 -9.08 7.99
C SER A 16 -0.35 -7.73 8.70
N ASP A 17 0.02 -7.73 9.97
CA ASP A 17 0.26 -6.54 10.80
C ASP A 17 1.49 -5.77 10.34
N GLU A 18 2.59 -6.47 10.05
CA GLU A 18 3.81 -5.87 9.51
C GLU A 18 3.56 -5.24 8.12
N LEU A 19 2.84 -5.96 7.26
CA LEU A 19 2.48 -5.48 5.92
C LEU A 19 1.56 -4.24 6.00
N ALA A 20 0.58 -4.24 6.91
CA ALA A 20 -0.28 -3.09 7.15
C ALA A 20 0.50 -1.87 7.67
N GLY A 21 1.43 -2.08 8.60
CA GLY A 21 2.29 -1.02 9.12
C GLY A 21 3.21 -0.43 8.05
N ALA A 22 3.78 -1.27 7.18
CA ALA A 22 4.58 -0.81 6.05
C ALA A 22 3.76 -0.01 5.03
N ALA A 23 2.53 -0.46 4.74
CA ALA A 23 1.61 0.26 3.87
C ALA A 23 1.23 1.64 4.43
N ASP A 24 0.97 1.75 5.74
CA ASP A 24 0.64 3.06 6.33
C ASP A 24 1.83 4.03 6.29
N ARG A 25 3.05 3.58 6.62
CA ARG A 25 4.27 4.41 6.47
C ARG A 25 4.44 4.89 5.04
N ARG A 26 4.33 3.97 4.06
CA ARG A 26 4.44 4.32 2.64
C ARG A 26 3.36 5.31 2.21
N ARG A 27 2.13 5.17 2.72
CA ARG A 27 1.02 6.09 2.46
C ARG A 27 1.32 7.48 3.00
N GLN A 28 1.86 7.60 4.22
CA GLN A 28 2.22 8.88 4.83
C GLN A 28 3.29 9.61 3.99
N ASP A 29 4.34 8.91 3.58
CA ASP A 29 5.40 9.48 2.73
C ASP A 29 4.87 9.97 1.38
N LEU A 30 4.07 9.13 0.72
CA LEU A 30 3.46 9.48 -0.56
C LEU A 30 2.48 10.64 -0.42
N PHE A 31 1.70 10.70 0.65
CA PHE A 31 0.78 11.80 0.90
C PHE A 31 1.52 13.12 1.11
N ALA A 32 2.60 13.12 1.89
CA ALA A 32 3.41 14.31 2.12
C ALA A 32 4.00 14.88 0.81
N ARG A 33 4.49 14.01 -0.08
CA ARG A 33 4.97 14.40 -1.42
C ARG A 33 3.85 14.86 -2.34
N ALA A 34 2.75 14.11 -2.38
CA ALA A 34 1.58 14.40 -3.21
C ALA A 34 0.98 15.78 -2.87
N ALA A 35 0.97 16.16 -1.59
CA ALA A 35 0.51 17.45 -1.10
C ALA A 35 1.39 18.63 -1.59
N GLN A 36 2.63 18.37 -2.00
CA GLN A 36 3.54 19.36 -2.58
C GLN A 36 3.43 19.45 -4.11
N GLY A 37 2.49 18.72 -4.73
CA GLY A 37 2.28 18.71 -6.18
C GLY A 37 3.08 17.64 -6.93
N ASP A 38 3.67 16.67 -6.23
CA ASP A 38 4.33 15.52 -6.85
C ASP A 38 3.28 14.58 -7.49
N THR A 39 3.09 14.71 -8.80
CA THR A 39 2.12 13.92 -9.58
C THR A 39 2.43 12.41 -9.54
N GLU A 40 3.71 12.02 -9.49
CA GLU A 40 4.09 10.61 -9.38
C GLU A 40 3.65 10.06 -8.02
N ALA A 41 3.88 10.82 -6.95
CA ALA A 41 3.42 10.44 -5.62
C ALA A 41 1.89 10.38 -5.53
N GLN A 42 1.16 11.28 -6.21
CA GLN A 42 -0.31 11.22 -6.30
C GLN A 42 -0.79 9.92 -6.95
N GLN A 43 -0.21 9.54 -8.09
CA GLN A 43 -0.56 8.29 -8.77
C GLN A 43 -0.21 7.06 -7.94
N ALA A 44 0.98 7.06 -7.33
CA ALA A 44 1.43 5.98 -6.45
C ALA A 44 0.54 5.85 -5.21
N LEU A 45 0.05 6.96 -4.65
CA LEU A 45 -0.86 6.96 -3.50
C LEU A 45 -2.20 6.28 -3.84
N VAL A 46 -2.76 6.57 -5.02
CA VAL A 46 -3.98 5.90 -5.51
C VAL A 46 -3.74 4.40 -5.73
N GLY A 47 -2.61 4.05 -6.37
CA GLY A 47 -2.24 2.65 -6.61
C GLY A 47 -2.06 1.86 -5.30
N LEU A 48 -1.38 2.45 -4.32
CA LEU A 48 -1.20 1.86 -2.99
C LEU A 48 -2.55 1.66 -2.29
N HIS A 49 -3.44 2.65 -2.35
CA HIS A 49 -4.76 2.55 -1.73
C HIS A 49 -5.60 1.42 -2.36
N ALA A 50 -5.63 1.32 -3.69
CA ALA A 50 -6.34 0.26 -4.39
C ALA A 50 -5.80 -1.13 -4.04
N ALA A 51 -4.47 -1.30 -4.01
CA ALA A 51 -3.83 -2.55 -3.61
C ALA A 51 -4.12 -2.91 -2.14
N TYR A 52 -4.13 -1.92 -1.25
CA TYR A 52 -4.47 -2.11 0.16
C TYR A 52 -5.91 -2.62 0.33
N LEU A 53 -6.88 -2.06 -0.38
CA LEU A 53 -8.28 -2.52 -0.33
C LEU A 53 -8.41 -3.96 -0.85
N VAL A 54 -7.77 -4.28 -1.97
CA VAL A 54 -7.80 -5.66 -2.50
C VAL A 54 -7.19 -6.65 -1.52
N TRP A 55 -6.05 -6.31 -0.92
CA TRP A 55 -5.43 -7.15 0.10
C TRP A 55 -6.34 -7.31 1.32
N ALA A 56 -6.85 -6.21 1.88
CA ALA A 56 -7.67 -6.21 3.10
C ALA A 56 -8.95 -7.04 2.93
N TYR A 57 -9.67 -6.88 1.81
CA TYR A 57 -10.88 -7.65 1.53
C TYR A 57 -10.59 -9.07 1.00
N GLY A 58 -9.42 -9.29 0.38
CA GLY A 58 -8.96 -10.61 -0.02
C GLY A 58 -8.68 -11.51 1.18
N CYS A 59 -8.06 -10.97 2.23
CA CYS A 59 -7.84 -11.69 3.49
C CYS A 59 -9.15 -12.09 4.19
N VAL A 60 -10.24 -11.32 4.04
CA VAL A 60 -11.55 -11.65 4.61
C VAL A 60 -12.17 -12.90 3.97
N LYS A 61 -11.86 -13.20 2.70
CA LYS A 61 -12.36 -14.40 2.02
C LYS A 61 -11.56 -15.67 2.32
N ALA A 62 -10.35 -15.56 2.87
CA ALA A 62 -9.47 -16.69 3.13
C ALA A 62 -9.62 -17.28 4.55
N ARG A 63 -10.61 -16.81 5.32
CA ARG A 63 -10.89 -17.19 6.71
C ARG A 63 -12.25 -17.89 6.80
#